data_AF-A0A9X1NWX9-F1
#
_entry.id   AF-A0A9X1NWX9-F1
#
_cell.length_a   1.000
_cell.length_b   1.000
_cell.length_c   1.000
_cell.angle_alpha   90.00
_cell.angle_beta   90.00
_cell.angle_gamma   90.00
#
_symmetry.space_group_name_H-M   'P 1'
#
loop_
_entity.id
_entity.type
_entity.pdbx_description
1 polymer ?
#
loop_
_entity_poly.entity_id
_entity_poly.type
_entity_poly.pdbx_seq_one_letter_code
_entity_poly.pdbx_strand_id
1 'polypeptide(L)' 'MFSLERGLGYMSISELTLKSKDEPVRRFEVFTGNGRRREWTDDQKAQIVAESCDPGVTVCSVARRHGLT' A
#
# COMPACT_ATOMS: atom_id res chain seq x y z
N MET A 1 25.39 -17.30 0.41
CA MET A 1 25.76 -15.90 0.70
C MET A 1 24.85 -14.99 -0.11
N PHE A 2 23.62 -14.80 0.35
CA PHE A 2 22.74 -13.72 -0.07
C PHE A 2 22.34 -13.04 1.23
N SER A 3 23.03 -11.95 1.57
CA SER A 3 22.85 -11.21 2.82
C SER A 3 21.42 -10.70 2.90
N LEU A 4 20.61 -11.40 3.69
CA LEU A 4 19.34 -10.91 4.20
C LEU A 4 19.64 -9.95 5.37
N GLU A 5 20.28 -8.82 5.04
CA GLU A 5 20.41 -7.69 5.96
C GLU A 5 19.50 -6.58 5.48
N ARG A 6 18.27 -6.59 5.99
CA ARG A 6 17.48 -5.42 6.40
C ARG A 6 16.14 -5.94 6.92
N GLY A 7 15.94 -5.76 8.22
CA GLY A 7 14.80 -6.27 8.97
C GLY A 7 13.48 -5.94 8.28
N LEU A 8 12.76 -6.98 7.90
CA LEU A 8 11.34 -6.91 7.58
C LEU A 8 10.59 -6.78 8.91
N GLY A 9 10.70 -5.60 9.52
CA GLY A 9 9.65 -5.12 10.39
C GLY A 9 8.40 -5.00 9.54
N TYR A 10 7.32 -5.58 10.00
CA TYR A 10 5.99 -5.14 9.61
C TYR A 10 5.99 -3.61 9.71
N MET A 11 6.06 -2.91 8.58
CA MET A 11 5.78 -1.48 8.58
C MET A 11 4.27 -1.38 8.76
N SER A 12 3.85 -1.43 10.02
CA SER A 12 2.51 -1.01 10.39
C SER A 12 2.29 0.36 9.78
N ILE A 13 1.12 0.58 9.16
CA ILE A 13 0.76 1.90 8.64
C ILE A 13 0.82 2.95 9.78
N SER A 14 0.78 2.51 11.04
CA SER A 14 0.99 3.33 12.23
C SER A 14 2.42 3.86 12.40
N GLU A 15 3.44 3.29 11.74
CA GLU A 15 4.84 3.75 11.79
C GLU A 15 5.16 4.84 10.76
N LEU A 16 4.19 5.24 9.92
CA LEU A 16 4.25 6.50 9.16
C LEU A 16 4.08 7.69 10.11
N THR A 17 5.00 7.82 11.06
CA THR A 17 5.16 9.03 11.86
C THR A 17 5.59 10.13 10.91
N LEU A 18 4.60 10.94 10.52
CA LEU A 18 4.78 12.19 9.80
C LEU A 18 5.77 13.04 10.62
N LYS A 19 7.05 13.03 10.26
CA LYS A 19 7.98 14.07 10.71
C LYS A 19 7.50 15.38 10.09
N SER A 20 6.63 16.08 10.80
CA SER A 20 6.16 17.40 10.42
C SER A 20 7.38 18.32 10.31
N LYS A 21 7.65 18.83 9.11
CA LYS A 21 8.25 20.17 9.01
C LYS A 21 7.24 21.15 9.62
N ASP A 22 7.69 22.28 10.16
CA ASP A 22 6.87 23.37 10.73
C ASP A 22 5.95 24.07 9.70
N GLU A 23 5.34 23.29 8.80
CA GLU A 23 4.27 23.70 7.91
C GLU A 23 2.96 23.73 8.71
N PRO A 24 2.13 24.77 8.53
CA PRO A 24 0.84 24.84 9.19
C PRO A 24 -0.01 23.62 8.84
N VAL A 25 -0.45 22.90 9.88
CA VAL A 25 -1.29 21.70 9.75
C VAL A 25 -2.55 22.05 8.97
N ARG A 26 -2.66 21.52 7.75
CA ARG A 26 -3.86 21.65 6.93
C ARG A 26 -4.90 20.63 7.41
N ARG A 27 -6.13 21.08 7.65
CA ARG A 27 -7.26 20.20 7.94
C ARG A 27 -7.64 19.45 6.66
N PHE A 28 -7.59 18.13 6.71
CA PHE A 28 -8.13 17.28 5.66
C PHE A 28 -9.52 16.80 6.07
N GLU A 29 -10.50 16.99 5.20
CA GLU A 29 -11.81 16.37 5.34
C GLU A 29 -11.77 15.00 4.68
N VAL A 30 -11.92 13.95 5.51
CA VAL A 30 -11.98 12.57 5.04
C VAL A 30 -13.44 12.26 4.74
N PHE A 31 -13.79 12.16 3.46
CA PHE A 31 -15.09 11.65 3.05
C PHE A 31 -15.16 10.13 3.29
N THR A 32 -15.78 9.71 4.39
CA THR A 32 -16.03 8.29 4.71
C THR A 32 -17.24 7.71 3.95
N GLY A 33 -17.76 8.39 2.93
CA GLY A 33 -18.83 7.87 2.07
C GLY A 33 -18.33 6.84 1.05
N ASN A 34 -19.25 6.05 0.46
CA ASN A 34 -18.99 5.05 -0.59
C ASN A 34 -18.45 5.65 -1.92
N GLY A 35 -17.87 6.84 -1.93
CA GLY A 35 -17.48 7.54 -3.15
C GLY A 35 -16.55 6.68 -4.00
N ARG A 36 -16.96 6.34 -5.24
CA ARG A 36 -16.21 5.68 -6.34
C ARG A 36 -15.15 4.63 -5.93
N ARG A 37 -15.27 4.05 -4.74
CA ARG A 37 -14.27 3.12 -4.23
C ARG A 37 -14.50 1.84 -4.99
N ARG A 38 -13.44 1.37 -5.64
CA ARG A 38 -13.49 0.10 -6.36
C ARG A 38 -13.93 -0.96 -5.35
N GLU A 39 -15.06 -1.60 -5.62
CA GLU A 39 -15.48 -2.78 -4.87
C GLU A 39 -14.59 -3.94 -5.30
N TRP A 40 -14.00 -4.61 -4.33
CA TRP A 40 -13.15 -5.77 -4.56
C TRP A 40 -13.80 -6.93 -3.84
N THR A 41 -13.94 -8.04 -4.54
CA THR A 41 -14.18 -9.32 -3.88
C THR A 41 -12.93 -9.76 -3.13
N ASP A 42 -13.10 -10.56 -2.09
CA ASP A 42 -11.97 -11.10 -1.33
C ASP A 42 -11.02 -11.92 -2.21
N ASP A 43 -11.57 -12.66 -3.17
CA ASP A 43 -10.80 -13.44 -4.15
C ASP A 43 -9.94 -12.55 -5.05
N GLN A 44 -10.52 -11.46 -5.58
CA GLN A 44 -9.76 -10.49 -6.38
C GLN A 44 -8.62 -9.86 -5.57
N LYS A 45 -8.87 -9.54 -4.31
CA LYS A 45 -7.84 -9.01 -3.40
C LYS A 45 -6.75 -10.04 -3.14
N ALA A 46 -7.13 -11.29 -2.86
CA ALA A 46 -6.20 -12.38 -2.58
C ALA A 46 -5.29 -12.66 -3.80
N GLN A 47 -5.85 -12.66 -5.01
CA GLN A 47 -5.08 -12.83 -6.23
C GLN A 47 -4.04 -11.72 -6.42
N ILE A 48 -4.43 -10.46 -6.26
CA ILE A 48 -3.53 -9.30 -6.41
C ILE A 48 -2.41 -9.34 -5.36
N VAL A 49 -2.72 -9.75 -4.14
CA VAL A 49 -1.73 -9.90 -3.05
C VAL A 49 -0.77 -11.05 -3.33
N ALA A 50 -1.28 -12.22 -3.72
CA ALA A 50 -0.46 -13.39 -4.03
C ALA A 50 0.56 -13.08 -5.14
N GLU A 51 0.11 -12.47 -6.23
CA GLU A 51 0.96 -12.06 -7.36
C GLU A 51 2.03 -11.03 -6.95
N SER A 52 1.68 -10.12 -6.03
CA SER A 52 2.62 -9.10 -5.53
C SER A 52 3.70 -9.66 -4.60
N CYS A 53 3.47 -10.85 -4.02
CA CYS A 53 4.40 -11.53 -3.13
C CYS A 53 5.39 -12.43 -3.87
N ASP A 54 5.26 -12.58 -5.19
CA ASP A 54 6.16 -13.39 -5.99
C ASP A 54 7.58 -12.79 -6.01
N PRO A 55 8.63 -13.61 -5.86
CA PRO A 55 10.00 -13.12 -5.83
C PRO A 55 10.38 -12.49 -7.17
N GLY A 56 10.89 -11.26 -7.12
CA GLY A 56 11.30 -10.50 -8.32
C GLY A 56 10.17 -9.71 -8.99
N VAL A 57 8.94 -9.78 -8.48
CA VAL A 57 7.81 -8.97 -8.95
C VAL A 57 7.73 -7.68 -8.13
N THR A 58 7.41 -6.56 -8.78
CA THR A 58 7.18 -5.28 -8.07
C THR A 58 5.68 -5.03 -7.87
N VAL A 59 5.31 -4.52 -6.70
CA VAL A 59 3.91 -4.14 -6.39
C VAL A 59 3.36 -3.15 -7.43
N CYS A 60 4.18 -2.19 -7.88
CA CYS A 60 3.80 -1.23 -8.92
C CYS A 60 3.52 -1.89 -10.29
N SER A 61 4.23 -2.97 -10.64
CA SER A 61 3.94 -3.70 -11.88
C SER A 61 2.61 -4.46 -11.81
N VAL A 62 2.30 -5.06 -10.66
CA VAL A 62 1.02 -5.74 -10.43
C VAL A 62 -0.12 -4.71 -10.43
N ALA A 63 0.05 -3.59 -9.74
CA ALA A 63 -0.93 -2.51 -9.72
C ALA A 63 -1.34 -2.03 -11.13
N ARG A 64 -0.37 -1.81 -12.02
CA ARG A 64 -0.65 -1.42 -13.41
C ARG A 64 -1.42 -2.49 -14.19
N ARG A 65 -1.10 -3.77 -13.98
CA ARG A 65 -1.79 -4.90 -14.60
C ARG A 65 -3.25 -4.97 -14.20
N HIS A 66 -3.55 -4.60 -12.95
CA HIS A 66 -4.91 -4.57 -12.39
C HIS A 66 -5.60 -3.20 -12.53
N GLY A 67 -5.04 -2.27 -13.32
CA GLY A 67 -5.66 -0.95 -13.56
C GLY A 67 -5.69 -0.04 -12.32
N LEU A 68 -4.78 -0.28 -11.37
CA LEU A 68 -4.67 0.44 -10.10
C LEU A 68 -3.73 1.65 -10.21
N THR A 69 -3.96 2.47 -11.24
CA THR A 69 -3.38 3.81 -11.38
C THR A 69 -4.30 4.87 -10.80
#